data_AF-A0A1T4JJA5-F1
#
_entry.id   AF-A0A1T4JJA5-F1
#
_cell.length_a   1.000
_cell.length_b   1.000
_cell.length_c   1.000
_cell.angle_alpha   90.00
_cell.angle_beta   90.00
_cell.angle_gamma   90.00
#
_symmetry.space_group_name_H-M   'P 1'
#
loop_
_entity.id
_entity.type
_entity.pdbx_description
1 polymer ?
#
loop_
_entity_poly.entity_id
_entity_poly.type
_entity_poly.pdbx_seq_one_letter_code
_entity_poly.pdbx_strand_id
1 'polypeptide(L)' 'MGTWTANYVIYENHVNKHIGIHKNGCSQIEKNGGTGIGKYIGFASKNDAYEYAKNIDLPKNFCKFCIKNDKD' A
#
# COMPACT_ATOMS: atom_id res chain seq x y z
N MET A 1 14.23 -9.68 18.58
CA MET A 1 14.14 -9.07 17.24
C MET A 1 12.75 -8.50 17.12
N GLY A 2 12.61 -7.17 17.16
CA GLY A 2 11.29 -6.52 17.17
C GLY A 2 10.56 -6.78 15.86
N THR A 3 9.41 -7.44 15.93
CA THR A 3 8.48 -7.59 14.82
C THR A 3 7.91 -6.21 14.52
N TRP A 4 8.45 -5.52 13.52
CA TRP A 4 7.77 -4.38 12.93
C TRP A 4 6.56 -4.92 12.18
N THR A 5 5.42 -5.04 12.86
CA THR A 5 4.15 -5.41 12.26
C THR A 5 3.71 -4.23 11.40
N ALA A 6 4.13 -4.20 10.14
CA ALA A 6 3.56 -3.27 9.18
C ALA A 6 2.05 -3.51 9.15
N ASN A 7 1.22 -2.51 9.48
CA ASN A 7 -0.23 -2.61 9.36
C ASN A 7 -0.69 -2.19 7.96
N TYR A 8 0.13 -1.40 7.26
CA TYR A 8 -0.13 -0.90 5.93
C TYR A 8 1.06 -1.22 5.02
N VAL A 9 0.76 -1.46 3.75
CA VAL A 9 1.74 -1.72 2.70
C VAL A 9 1.44 -0.79 1.55
N ILE A 10 2.46 -0.09 1.11
CA ILE A 10 2.45 0.63 -0.15
C ILE A 10 2.99 -0.28 -1.23
N TYR A 11 2.33 -0.25 -2.37
CA TYR A 11 2.72 -0.89 -3.60
C TYR A 11 3.00 0.18 -4.65
N GLU A 12 4.25 0.28 -5.09
CA GLU A 12 4.67 1.23 -6.13
C GLU A 12 4.72 0.52 -7.49
N ASN A 13 3.80 0.86 -8.40
CA ASN A 13 3.80 0.39 -9.77
C ASN A 13 4.42 1.45 -10.69
N HIS A 14 5.65 1.24 -11.11
CA HIS A 14 6.30 2.14 -12.09
C HIS A 14 5.92 1.80 -13.54
N VAL A 15 5.44 0.57 -13.80
CA VAL A 15 4.98 0.13 -15.13
C VAL A 15 3.66 0.84 -15.48
N ASN A 16 2.67 0.72 -14.59
CA ASN A 16 1.39 1.42 -14.66
C ASN A 16 1.38 2.65 -13.75
N LYS A 17 2.49 3.40 -13.68
CA LYS A 17 2.70 4.66 -12.91
C LYS A 17 1.59 4.98 -11.89
N HIS A 18 1.50 4.24 -10.79
CA HIS A 18 0.58 4.50 -9.69
C HIS A 18 1.10 3.92 -8.37
N ILE A 19 0.56 4.43 -7.27
CA ILE A 19 0.83 3.93 -5.92
C ILE A 19 -0.45 3.37 -5.33
N GLY A 20 -0.43 2.08 -4.99
CA GLY A 20 -1.48 1.42 -4.22
C GLY A 20 -1.19 1.52 -2.72
N ILE A 21 -2.12 2.01 -1.91
CA ILE A 21 -2.02 1.93 -0.44
C ILE A 21 -3.02 0.90 0.07
N HIS A 22 -2.51 -0.12 0.77
CA HIS A 22 -3.27 -1.27 1.23
C HIS A 22 -2.97 -1.58 2.70
N LYS A 23 -3.85 -2.34 3.36
CA LYS A 23 -3.53 -2.99 4.65
C LYS A 23 -2.61 -4.18 4.42
N ASN A 24 -1.76 -4.48 5.39
CA ASN A 24 -0.94 -5.67 5.38
C ASN A 24 -1.83 -6.93 5.32
N GLY A 25 -1.45 -7.91 4.49
CA GLY A 25 -2.26 -9.10 4.22
C GLY A 25 -3.47 -8.89 3.31
N CYS A 26 -3.63 -7.72 2.67
CA CYS A 26 -4.73 -7.51 1.73
C CYS A 26 -4.54 -8.32 0.44
N SER A 27 -5.39 -9.33 0.21
CA SER A 27 -5.34 -10.18 -0.99
C SER A 27 -5.60 -9.43 -2.31
N GLN A 28 -6.07 -8.17 -2.26
CA GLN A 28 -6.21 -7.32 -3.44
C GLN A 28 -4.88 -6.78 -3.93
N ILE A 29 -3.84 -6.74 -3.08
CA ILE A 29 -2.48 -6.37 -3.50
C ILE A 29 -1.97 -7.38 -4.53
N GLU A 30 -2.12 -8.67 -4.25
CA GLU A 30 -1.66 -9.74 -5.15
C GLU A 30 -2.47 -9.76 -6.46
N LYS A 31 -3.78 -9.49 -6.37
CA LYS A 31 -4.68 -9.49 -7.52
C LYS A 31 -4.54 -8.27 -8.43
N ASN A 32 -4.38 -7.07 -7.87
CA ASN A 32 -4.41 -5.81 -8.63
C ASN A 32 -3.05 -5.12 -8.74
N GLY A 33 -2.14 -5.39 -7.80
CA GLY A 33 -0.77 -4.90 -7.87
C GLY A 33 0.05 -5.66 -8.92
N GLY A 34 -0.39 -6.85 -9.34
CA GLY A 34 0.42 -7.69 -10.19
C GLY A 34 1.55 -8.29 -9.36
N THR A 35 1.40 -9.56 -9.02
CA THR A 35 2.40 -10.35 -8.32
C THR A 35 3.81 -10.10 -8.90
N GLY A 36 4.68 -9.43 -8.14
CA GLY A 36 6.08 -9.21 -8.50
C GLY A 36 6.38 -8.01 -9.42
N ILE A 37 5.41 -7.14 -9.74
CA ILE A 37 5.61 -5.99 -10.66
C ILE A 37 5.63 -4.66 -9.91
N GLY A 38 6.32 -4.59 -8.77
CA GLY A 38 6.48 -3.33 -8.06
C GLY A 38 7.21 -3.48 -6.73
N LYS A 39 7.42 -2.34 -6.08
CA LYS A 39 8.09 -2.28 -4.78
C LYS A 39 7.06 -2.26 -3.67
N TYR A 40 7.27 -3.10 -2.66
CA TYR A 40 6.42 -3.20 -1.48
C TYR A 40 7.12 -2.57 -0.29
N ILE A 41 6.47 -1.62 0.36
CA ILE A 41 7.03 -0.92 1.52
C ILE A 41 6.01 -0.96 2.65
N GLY A 42 6.42 -1.53 3.78
CA GLY A 42 5.57 -1.66 4.96
C GLY A 42 5.65 -0.45 5.88
N PHE A 43 4.50 -0.04 6.42
CA PHE A 43 4.34 1.07 7.37
C PHE A 43 3.48 0.65 8.56
N ALA A 44 3.75 1.22 9.72
CA ALA A 44 2.97 0.97 10.94
C ALA A 44 1.58 1.62 10.89
N SER A 45 1.44 2.75 10.19
CA SER A 45 0.22 3.54 10.16
C SER A 45 -0.17 3.97 8.73
N LYS A 46 -1.47 4.18 8.51
CA LYS A 46 -2.00 4.72 7.26
C LYS A 46 -1.42 6.10 6.93
N ASN A 47 -1.23 6.93 7.96
CA ASN A 47 -0.70 8.28 7.80
C ASN A 47 0.76 8.25 7.31
N ASP A 48 1.62 7.41 7.90
CA ASP A 48 3.01 7.23 7.42
C ASP A 48 3.05 6.76 5.97
N ALA A 49 2.17 5.81 5.62
CA ALA A 49 2.06 5.34 4.26
C ALA A 49 1.61 6.46 3.29
N TYR A 50 0.67 7.29 3.72
CA TYR A 50 0.18 8.41 2.92
C TYR A 50 1.22 9.52 2.75
N GLU A 51 1.96 9.85 3.82
CA GLU A 51 3.06 10.83 3.79
C GLU A 51 4.19 10.34 2.89
N TYR A 52 4.53 9.05 2.91
CA TYR A 52 5.47 8.47 1.95
C TYR A 52 4.96 8.63 0.51
N ALA A 53 3.71 8.25 0.25
CA ALA A 53 3.10 8.36 -1.08
C ALA A 53 2.93 9.82 -1.55
N LYS A 54 2.92 10.81 -0.65
CA LYS A 54 2.94 12.24 -1.01
C LYS A 54 4.27 12.70 -1.56
N ASN A 55 5.36 12.11 -1.13
CA ASN A 55 6.70 12.44 -1.63
C ASN A 55 6.99 11.82 -3.00
N ILE A 56 6.07 11.01 -3.53
CA ILE A 56 6.25 10.35 -4.81
C ILE A 56 5.29 10.96 -5.83
N ASP A 57 5.85 11.31 -6.99
CA ASP A 57 5.13 11.87 -8.13
C ASP A 57 4.38 10.79 -8.92
N LEU A 58 3.49 10.07 -8.23
CA LEU A 58 2.64 9.04 -8.84
C LEU A 58 1.20 9.16 -8.31
N PRO A 59 0.19 8.87 -9.15
CA PRO A 59 -1.21 8.88 -8.75
C PRO A 59 -1.46 7.84 -7.65
N LYS A 60 -2.08 8.30 -6.56
CA LYS A 60 -2.32 7.52 -5.34
C LYS A 60 -3.70 6.87 -5.41
N ASN A 61 -3.73 5.56 -5.39
CA ASN A 61 -4.94 4.75 -5.28
C ASN A 61 -4.95 4.04 -3.94
N PHE A 62 -5.85 4.46 -3.06
CA PHE A 62 -6.18 3.63 -1.92
C PHE A 62 -7.02 2.44 -2.37
N CYS A 63 -6.71 1.27 -1.82
CA CYS A 63 -7.54 0.11 -2.03
C CYS A 63 -8.94 0.36 -1.46
N LYS A 64 -9.95 0.41 -2.33
CA LYS A 64 -11.36 0.57 -1.94
C LYS A 64 -11.82 -0.50 -0.96
N PHE A 65 -11.27 -1.72 -1.07
CA PHE A 65 -11.56 -2.81 -0.13
C PHE A 65 -10.93 -2.56 1.24
N CYS A 66 -9.71 -2.01 1.30
CA CYS A 66 -9.09 -1.63 2.57
C CYS A 66 -9.83 -0.48 3.26
N ILE A 67 -10.34 0.49 2.49
CA ILE A 67 -11.17 1.58 3.01
C ILE A 67 -12.51 1.03 3.52
N LYS A 68 -13.16 0.13 2.79
CA LYS A 68 -14.47 -0.42 3.17
C LYS A 68 -14.40 -1.36 4.39
N ASN A 69 -13.26 -2.01 4.60
CA ASN A 69 -12.96 -2.80 5.80
C ASN A 69 -12.18 -2.00 6.87
N ASP A 70 -12.02 -0.69 6.70
CA ASP A 70 -11.61 0.23 7.77
C ASP A 70 -12.86 0.46 8.64
N LYS A 71 -13.17 -0.52 9.48
CA LYS A 71 -14.05 -0.28 10.64
C LYS A 71 -13.17 0.33 11.72
N ASP A 72 -12.81 1.59 11.52
CA ASP A 72 -12.44 2.47 12.62
C ASP A 72 -13.71 3.21 13.04
#